data_AF-A0A415PUX1-F1
#
_entry.id   AF-A0A415PUX1-F1
#
_cell.length_a   1.000
_cell.length_b   1.000
_cell.length_c   1.000
_cell.angle_alpha   90.00
_cell.angle_beta   90.00
_cell.angle_gamma   90.00
#
_symmetry.space_group_name_H-M   'P 1'
#
loop_
_entity.id
_entity.type
_entity.pdbx_description
1 polymer ?
#
loop_
_entity_poly.entity_id
_entity_poly.type
_entity_poly.pdbx_seq_one_letter_code
_entity_poly.pdbx_strand_id
1 'polypeptide(L)'
;MKRKTASFTGMRPIFTGSPSIVQGGFNLDVENQHFAVGDTVPAGTLAIKDEVKRTVQVIKTAKVVEVDAENTKKVSLYVDEFYEPCFAVGDLVLKDGTAATAIADVPTIEKIERNGNNYIVTLSKAIAGLVKDDVLVEVVSDGQTAAKSKERGTSNSVLIADVEVGEFETSVDVSADTMQYAMYERRVPPIPAGQKDTTGDYLKGNPHVKLTKSH
;
A
#
# COMPACT_ATOMS: atom_id res chain seq x y z
N MET A 1 16.11 21.71 -11.45
CA MET A 1 16.68 20.63 -10.63
C MET A 1 16.50 19.32 -11.37
N LYS A 2 17.58 18.57 -11.65
CA LYS A 2 17.41 17.19 -12.16
C LYS A 2 16.83 16.37 -10.99
N ARG A 3 15.56 15.96 -11.08
CA ARG A 3 14.97 14.96 -10.17
C ARG A 3 15.88 13.74 -10.23
N LYS A 4 16.62 13.49 -9.15
CA LYS A 4 17.20 12.18 -8.93
C LYS A 4 16.05 11.34 -8.39
N THR A 5 15.37 10.60 -9.26
CA THR A 5 14.55 9.48 -8.81
C THR A 5 15.52 8.53 -8.11
N ALA A 6 15.47 8.50 -6.78
CA ALA A 6 16.17 7.47 -6.02
C ALA A 6 15.39 6.17 -6.23
N SER A 7 15.59 5.53 -7.38
CA SER A 7 15.11 4.17 -7.62
C SER A 7 15.98 3.26 -6.77
N PHE A 8 15.50 2.89 -5.58
CA PHE A 8 16.12 1.85 -4.75
C PHE A 8 15.80 0.44 -5.26
N THR A 9 15.04 0.36 -6.36
CA THR A 9 14.49 -0.83 -7.00
C THR A 9 15.05 -0.99 -8.42
N GLY A 10 15.18 -2.23 -8.90
CA GLY A 10 15.72 -2.59 -10.21
C GLY A 10 14.80 -2.19 -11.38
N MET A 11 15.37 -2.00 -12.58
CA MET A 11 14.67 -1.53 -13.80
C MET A 11 13.64 -2.51 -14.40
N ARG A 12 13.25 -3.57 -13.69
CA ARG A 12 12.40 -4.63 -14.24
C ARG A 12 10.93 -4.18 -14.21
N PRO A 13 10.19 -4.26 -15.33
CA PRO A 13 8.82 -3.74 -15.41
C PRO A 13 7.86 -4.43 -14.42
N ILE A 14 6.98 -3.67 -13.76
CA ILE A 14 5.90 -4.24 -12.93
C ILE A 14 4.65 -4.62 -13.73
N PHE A 15 4.59 -4.23 -15.01
CA PHE A 15 3.55 -4.62 -15.96
C PHE A 15 4.15 -5.39 -17.15
N THR A 16 3.38 -6.28 -17.78
CA THR A 16 3.79 -6.98 -19.01
C THR A 16 3.84 -6.04 -20.24
N GLY A 17 3.34 -4.82 -20.11
CA GLY A 17 3.35 -3.75 -21.10
C GLY A 17 2.76 -2.47 -20.50
N SER A 18 2.65 -1.39 -21.27
CA SER A 18 2.21 -0.10 -20.73
C SER A 18 0.71 -0.09 -20.42
N PRO A 19 0.29 0.14 -19.16
CA PRO A 19 -1.11 0.36 -18.83
C PRO A 19 -1.60 1.72 -19.37
N SER A 20 -2.92 1.88 -19.48
CA SER A 20 -3.53 3.18 -19.75
C SER A 20 -3.60 4.01 -18.46
N ILE A 21 -3.44 5.32 -18.58
CA ILE A 21 -3.53 6.25 -17.44
C ILE A 21 -4.84 7.01 -17.48
N VAL A 22 -5.40 7.32 -16.31
CA VAL A 22 -6.52 8.27 -16.23
C VAL A 22 -6.00 9.68 -16.51
N GLN A 23 -6.62 10.37 -17.46
CA GLN A 23 -6.19 11.70 -17.87
C GLN A 23 -6.54 12.78 -16.82
N GLY A 24 -5.68 13.81 -16.76
CA GLY A 24 -5.87 14.99 -15.92
C GLY A 24 -5.13 14.97 -14.58
N GLY A 25 -4.42 13.87 -14.26
CA GLY A 25 -3.62 13.75 -13.04
C GLY A 25 -4.44 13.73 -11.74
N PHE A 26 -3.78 13.34 -10.66
CA PHE A 26 -4.33 13.35 -9.30
C PHE A 26 -3.27 13.85 -8.32
N ASN A 27 -3.68 14.20 -7.12
CA ASN A 27 -2.79 14.44 -5.98
C ASN A 27 -3.00 13.39 -4.89
N LEU A 28 -1.96 13.04 -4.12
CA LEU A 28 -2.16 12.24 -2.90
C LEU A 28 -3.07 12.99 -1.92
N ASP A 29 -4.00 12.25 -1.32
CA ASP A 29 -4.91 12.75 -0.29
C ASP A 29 -4.21 12.80 1.08
N VAL A 30 -3.27 13.73 1.22
CA VAL A 30 -2.49 13.93 2.45
C VAL A 30 -3.33 14.46 3.63
N GLU A 31 -4.55 14.94 3.37
CA GLU A 31 -5.48 15.39 4.41
C GLU A 31 -6.14 14.21 5.13
N ASN A 32 -6.43 13.13 4.42
CA ASN A 32 -7.19 11.98 4.95
C ASN A 32 -6.36 10.68 5.07
N GLN A 33 -5.08 10.74 4.71
CA GLN A 33 -4.14 9.64 4.85
C GLN A 33 -2.75 10.17 5.19
N HIS A 34 -2.08 9.54 6.15
CA HIS A 34 -0.76 9.96 6.56
C HIS A 34 0.28 9.57 5.50
N PHE A 35 1.16 10.52 5.17
CA PHE A 35 2.36 10.26 4.39
C PHE A 35 3.50 11.08 5.01
N ALA A 36 4.70 10.51 5.10
CA ALA A 36 5.86 11.29 5.48
C ALA A 36 6.51 11.90 4.23
N VAL A 37 6.87 13.19 4.32
CA VAL A 37 7.53 13.90 3.22
C VAL A 37 8.88 13.23 2.92
N GLY A 38 9.17 13.01 1.64
CA GLY A 38 10.36 12.32 1.15
C GLY A 38 10.22 10.79 1.10
N ASP A 39 9.11 10.22 1.58
CA ASP A 39 8.82 8.80 1.39
C ASP A 39 8.51 8.49 -0.07
N THR A 40 8.76 7.26 -0.49
CA THR A 40 8.33 6.77 -1.80
C THR A 40 7.10 5.88 -1.66
N VAL A 41 6.05 6.19 -2.41
CA VAL A 41 4.94 5.26 -2.65
C VAL A 41 5.30 4.45 -3.89
N PRO A 42 5.47 3.12 -3.78
CA PRO A 42 5.97 2.32 -4.90
C PRO A 42 4.93 2.16 -6.01
N ALA A 43 5.40 1.96 -7.23
CA ALA A 43 4.59 1.59 -8.37
C ALA A 43 3.80 0.31 -8.09
N GLY A 44 2.59 0.20 -8.65
CA GLY A 44 1.70 -0.93 -8.45
C GLY A 44 0.97 -0.95 -7.10
N THR A 45 1.24 0.02 -6.22
CA THR A 45 0.41 0.23 -5.02
C THR A 45 -1.04 0.44 -5.43
N LEU A 46 -1.95 -0.26 -4.75
CA LEU A 46 -3.39 -0.14 -5.00
C LEU A 46 -3.88 1.27 -4.64
N ALA A 47 -4.71 1.84 -5.49
CA ALA A 47 -5.19 3.21 -5.37
C ALA A 47 -6.71 3.29 -5.44
N ILE A 48 -7.24 4.23 -4.66
CA ILE A 48 -8.64 4.65 -4.65
C ILE A 48 -8.64 6.09 -5.17
N LYS A 49 -8.90 6.25 -6.46
CA LYS A 49 -8.99 7.56 -7.10
C LYS A 49 -10.38 8.16 -6.92
N ASP A 50 -10.44 9.45 -6.61
CA ASP A 50 -11.64 10.28 -6.62
C ASP A 50 -11.54 11.26 -7.79
N GLU A 51 -12.32 11.02 -8.86
CA GLU A 51 -12.28 11.85 -10.08
C GLU A 51 -12.89 13.25 -9.89
N VAL A 52 -13.73 13.43 -8.86
CA VAL A 52 -14.36 14.72 -8.54
C VAL A 52 -13.38 15.60 -7.79
N LYS A 53 -12.74 15.06 -6.75
CA LYS A 53 -11.75 15.80 -5.94
C LYS A 53 -10.37 15.84 -6.57
N ARG A 54 -10.09 14.96 -7.54
CA ARG A 54 -8.76 14.75 -8.13
C ARG A 54 -7.72 14.36 -7.09
N THR A 55 -8.14 13.55 -6.12
CA THR A 55 -7.27 12.99 -5.10
C THR A 55 -7.17 11.48 -5.20
N VAL A 56 -6.08 10.92 -4.65
CA VAL A 56 -5.82 9.49 -4.57
C VAL A 56 -5.46 9.14 -3.13
N GLN A 57 -6.17 8.15 -2.60
CA GLN A 57 -5.75 7.41 -1.43
C GLN A 57 -5.13 6.08 -1.86
N VAL A 58 -4.19 5.54 -1.08
CA VAL A 58 -3.54 4.26 -1.38
C VAL A 58 -3.87 3.21 -0.33
N ILE A 59 -3.85 1.93 -0.71
CA ILE A 59 -3.94 0.83 0.25
C ILE A 59 -2.53 0.40 0.59
N LYS A 60 -2.08 0.77 1.80
CA LYS A 60 -0.74 0.42 2.25
C LYS A 60 -0.72 -1.00 2.81
N THR A 61 0.23 -1.78 2.31
CA THR A 61 0.38 -3.19 2.66
C THR A 61 1.85 -3.57 2.72
N ALA A 62 2.18 -4.54 3.56
CA ALA A 62 3.49 -5.16 3.55
C ALA A 62 3.45 -6.60 4.02
N LYS A 63 4.38 -7.42 3.52
CA LYS A 63 4.56 -8.79 4.00
C LYS A 63 5.49 -8.79 5.22
N VAL A 64 5.14 -9.54 6.25
CA VAL A 64 5.94 -9.72 7.45
C VAL A 64 7.09 -10.68 7.15
N VAL A 65 8.31 -10.26 7.48
CA VAL A 65 9.51 -11.12 7.45
C VAL A 65 9.71 -11.80 8.78
N GLU A 66 9.59 -11.03 9.86
CA GLU A 66 9.86 -11.48 11.22
C GLU A 66 9.10 -10.63 12.24
N VAL A 67 8.71 -11.26 13.34
CA VAL A 67 8.25 -10.58 14.56
C VAL A 67 9.32 -10.81 15.61
N ASP A 68 9.82 -9.74 16.20
CA ASP A 68 10.90 -9.81 17.19
C ASP A 68 10.45 -10.63 18.41
N ALA A 69 11.27 -11.61 18.80
CA ALA A 69 10.94 -12.58 19.85
C ALA A 69 11.00 -11.97 21.27
N GLU A 70 11.80 -10.92 21.47
CA GLU A 70 11.95 -10.22 22.74
C GLU A 70 10.94 -9.08 22.87
N ASN A 71 10.52 -8.50 21.74
CA ASN A 71 9.53 -7.45 21.66
C ASN A 71 8.59 -7.64 20.46
N THR A 72 7.49 -8.36 20.68
CA THR A 72 6.46 -8.66 19.67
C THR A 72 5.74 -7.44 19.06
N LYS A 73 6.05 -6.23 19.53
CA LYS A 73 5.62 -4.97 18.91
C LYS A 73 6.51 -4.55 17.73
N LYS A 74 7.73 -5.07 17.65
CA LYS A 74 8.66 -4.80 16.55
C LYS A 74 8.48 -5.84 15.45
N VAL A 75 8.18 -5.37 14.25
CA VAL A 75 7.90 -6.21 13.10
C VAL A 75 8.78 -5.78 11.94
N SER A 76 9.58 -6.70 11.42
CA SER A 76 10.37 -6.49 10.21
C SER A 76 9.53 -6.82 8.99
N LEU A 77 9.50 -5.90 8.03
CA LEU A 77 8.70 -5.97 6.82
C LEU A 77 9.59 -6.22 5.60
N TYR A 78 9.01 -6.90 4.63
CA TYR A 78 9.69 -7.30 3.41
C TYR A 78 9.95 -6.10 2.51
N VAL A 79 11.21 -5.95 2.10
CA VAL A 79 11.67 -5.01 1.08
C VAL A 79 12.26 -5.83 -0.05
N ASP A 80 11.90 -5.51 -1.28
CA ASP A 80 12.37 -6.20 -2.48
C ASP A 80 13.06 -5.23 -3.45
N GLU A 81 13.70 -5.76 -4.48
CA GLU A 81 14.19 -4.98 -5.61
C GLU A 81 13.07 -4.27 -6.38
N PHE A 82 11.80 -4.46 -6.07
CA PHE A 82 10.68 -3.86 -6.79
C PHE A 82 9.90 -2.82 -5.98
N TYR A 83 9.87 -2.96 -4.65
CA TYR A 83 9.10 -2.07 -3.79
C TYR A 83 9.62 -2.09 -2.35
N GLU A 84 9.34 -0.99 -1.65
CA GLU A 84 9.42 -0.88 -0.20
C GLU A 84 8.04 -0.55 0.38
N PRO A 85 7.72 -0.96 1.63
CA PRO A 85 6.49 -0.53 2.30
C PRO A 85 6.39 1.00 2.45
N CYS A 86 5.20 1.57 2.26
CA CYS A 86 4.96 3.01 2.36
C CYS A 86 4.14 3.44 3.59
N PHE A 87 4.22 2.69 4.69
CA PHE A 87 3.59 3.06 5.96
C PHE A 87 4.15 4.37 6.53
N ALA A 88 3.32 5.05 7.31
CA ALA A 88 3.66 6.26 8.06
C ALA A 88 3.41 6.07 9.56
N VAL A 89 4.10 6.85 10.39
CA VAL A 89 3.83 6.90 11.83
C VAL A 89 2.41 7.42 12.05
N GLY A 90 1.66 6.76 12.94
CA GLY A 90 0.24 7.05 13.16
C GLY A 90 -0.71 6.15 12.37
N ASP A 91 -0.22 5.35 11.41
CA ASP A 91 -1.06 4.40 10.69
C ASP A 91 -1.57 3.30 11.63
N LEU A 92 -2.85 2.98 11.52
CA LEU A 92 -3.49 1.85 12.20
C LEU A 92 -3.35 0.61 11.32
N VAL A 93 -2.86 -0.48 11.88
CA VAL A 93 -2.54 -1.68 11.10
C VAL A 93 -3.08 -2.96 11.72
N LEU A 94 -3.55 -3.87 10.87
CA LEU A 94 -3.96 -5.22 11.24
C LEU A 94 -3.40 -6.22 10.22
N LYS A 95 -3.43 -7.49 10.58
CA LYS A 95 -3.23 -8.59 9.63
C LYS A 95 -4.40 -8.60 8.63
N ASP A 96 -4.11 -8.81 7.34
CA ASP A 96 -5.14 -8.98 6.32
C ASP A 96 -6.14 -10.09 6.69
N GLY A 97 -7.42 -9.85 6.42
CA GLY A 97 -8.52 -10.75 6.80
C GLY A 97 -8.90 -10.73 8.28
N THR A 98 -8.30 -9.88 9.12
CA THR A 98 -8.75 -9.69 10.51
C THR A 98 -10.16 -9.11 10.54
N ALA A 99 -11.05 -9.69 11.36
CA ALA A 99 -12.40 -9.18 11.53
C ALA A 99 -12.42 -7.76 12.12
N ALA A 100 -13.52 -7.04 11.90
CA ALA A 100 -13.71 -5.69 12.41
C ALA A 100 -13.46 -5.61 13.93
N THR A 101 -12.39 -4.91 14.30
CA THR A 101 -11.88 -4.78 15.66
C THR A 101 -12.23 -3.39 16.19
N ALA A 102 -12.48 -3.23 17.49
CA ALA A 102 -12.73 -1.90 18.06
C ALA A 102 -11.52 -0.99 17.78
N ILE A 103 -11.74 0.25 17.36
CA ILE A 103 -10.65 1.11 16.87
C ILE A 103 -9.58 1.36 17.93
N ALA A 104 -9.99 1.44 19.20
CA ALA A 104 -9.10 1.59 20.35
C ALA A 104 -8.18 0.36 20.55
N ASP A 105 -8.61 -0.81 20.07
CA ASP A 105 -7.88 -2.08 20.15
C ASP A 105 -6.97 -2.32 18.94
N VAL A 106 -7.04 -1.49 17.90
CA VAL A 106 -6.15 -1.56 16.75
C VAL A 106 -4.76 -1.00 17.10
N PRO A 107 -3.66 -1.70 16.79
CA PRO A 107 -2.31 -1.16 16.94
C PRO A 107 -2.03 0.01 16.01
N THR A 108 -1.25 0.96 16.50
CA THR A 108 -0.76 2.11 15.74
C THR A 108 0.74 1.98 15.52
N ILE A 109 1.26 2.38 14.37
CA ILE A 109 2.71 2.49 14.14
C ILE A 109 3.24 3.70 14.91
N GLU A 110 4.10 3.46 15.90
CA GLU A 110 4.73 4.51 16.72
C GLU A 110 6.08 4.96 16.16
N LYS A 111 6.79 4.04 15.49
CA LYS A 111 8.12 4.30 14.94
C LYS A 111 8.35 3.46 13.70
N ILE A 112 9.07 4.04 12.74
CA ILE A 112 9.56 3.36 11.54
C ILE A 112 11.08 3.53 11.50
N GLU A 113 11.79 2.42 11.33
CA GLU A 113 13.25 2.39 11.17
C GLU A 113 13.57 1.82 9.79
N ARG A 114 14.28 2.62 8.97
CA ARG A 114 14.72 2.23 7.63
C ARG A 114 16.25 2.17 7.59
N ASN A 115 16.82 1.01 7.28
CA ASN A 115 18.26 0.85 7.12
C ASN A 115 18.58 -0.19 6.05
N GLY A 116 18.97 0.26 4.85
CA GLY A 116 19.15 -0.62 3.70
C GLY A 116 17.87 -1.37 3.37
N ASN A 117 17.92 -2.70 3.37
CA ASN A 117 16.76 -3.56 3.10
C ASN A 117 15.91 -3.86 4.35
N ASN A 118 16.19 -3.22 5.48
CA ASN A 118 15.41 -3.39 6.70
C ASN A 118 14.38 -2.28 6.81
N TYR A 119 13.10 -2.67 6.79
CA TYR A 119 11.98 -1.80 7.14
C TYR A 119 11.32 -2.35 8.40
N ILE A 120 11.52 -1.70 9.54
CA ILE A 120 11.04 -2.16 10.84
C ILE A 120 9.99 -1.18 11.36
N VAL A 121 8.82 -1.70 11.71
CA VAL A 121 7.79 -0.92 12.39
C VAL A 121 7.74 -1.30 13.86
N THR A 122 7.62 -0.31 14.74
CA THR A 122 7.29 -0.52 16.15
C THR A 122 5.83 -0.14 16.36
N LEU A 123 5.03 -1.09 16.82
CA LEU A 123 3.60 -0.94 17.07
C LEU A 123 3.33 -0.53 18.52
N SER A 124 2.23 0.18 18.78
CA SER A 124 1.80 0.52 20.14
C SER A 124 1.47 -0.71 20.99
N LYS A 125 1.01 -1.78 20.34
CA LYS A 125 0.75 -3.10 20.92
C LYS A 125 0.97 -4.20 19.88
N ALA A 126 1.20 -5.43 20.36
CA ALA A 126 1.40 -6.58 19.48
C ALA A 126 0.10 -6.97 18.76
N ILE A 127 0.23 -7.46 17.53
CA ILE A 127 -0.88 -8.11 16.80
C ILE A 127 -0.87 -9.59 17.18
N ALA A 128 -1.96 -10.06 17.78
CA ALA A 128 -2.06 -11.45 18.23
C ALA A 128 -1.95 -12.43 17.03
N GLY A 129 -1.05 -13.41 17.14
CA GLY A 129 -0.87 -14.45 16.13
C GLY A 129 -0.23 -13.98 14.82
N LEU A 130 0.35 -12.78 14.78
CA LEU A 130 1.12 -12.31 13.63
C LEU A 130 2.39 -13.15 13.47
N VAL A 131 2.61 -13.68 12.27
CA VAL A 131 3.77 -14.51 11.94
C VAL A 131 4.39 -14.10 10.61
N LYS A 132 5.55 -14.69 10.29
CA LYS A 132 6.19 -14.55 8.97
C LYS A 132 5.22 -14.89 7.83
N ASP A 133 5.36 -14.18 6.73
CA ASP A 133 4.56 -14.26 5.50
C ASP A 133 3.10 -13.77 5.62
N ASP A 134 2.66 -13.34 6.82
CA ASP A 134 1.42 -12.59 6.95
C ASP A 134 1.51 -11.22 6.23
N VAL A 135 0.36 -10.70 5.81
CA VAL A 135 0.26 -9.35 5.23
C VAL A 135 -0.29 -8.40 6.28
N LEU A 136 0.44 -7.33 6.57
CA LEU A 136 -0.09 -6.17 7.27
C LEU A 136 -0.78 -5.24 6.29
N VAL A 137 -1.93 -4.71 6.69
CA VAL A 137 -2.72 -3.74 5.93
C VAL A 137 -3.08 -2.55 6.81
N GLU A 138 -3.02 -1.35 6.24
CA GLU A 138 -3.56 -0.16 6.88
C GLU A 138 -5.09 -0.23 6.95
N VAL A 139 -5.62 0.03 8.13
CA VAL A 139 -7.06 0.10 8.40
C VAL A 139 -7.43 1.49 8.89
N VAL A 140 -8.70 1.85 8.76
CA VAL A 140 -9.23 3.14 9.22
C VAL A 140 -10.45 2.94 10.10
N SER A 141 -10.85 4.00 10.80
CA SER A 141 -12.13 4.04 11.53
C SER A 141 -13.31 3.98 10.56
N ASP A 142 -14.34 3.22 10.90
CA ASP A 142 -15.62 3.24 10.19
C ASP A 142 -16.42 4.54 10.38
N GLY A 143 -16.03 5.39 11.33
CA GLY A 143 -16.65 6.68 11.61
C GLY A 143 -17.88 6.59 12.53
N GLN A 144 -18.19 5.40 13.05
CA GLN A 144 -19.36 5.18 13.90
C GLN A 144 -19.08 5.57 15.36
N THR A 145 -20.14 5.76 16.16
CA THR A 145 -20.01 6.12 17.59
C THR A 145 -19.20 5.09 18.39
N ALA A 146 -19.38 3.80 18.08
CA ALA A 146 -18.54 2.71 18.57
C ALA A 146 -17.64 2.24 17.43
N ALA A 147 -16.66 3.07 17.09
CA ALA A 147 -15.86 2.92 15.89
C ALA A 147 -15.11 1.58 15.83
N LYS A 148 -15.16 0.94 14.66
CA LYS A 148 -14.41 -0.28 14.35
C LYS A 148 -13.46 -0.06 13.18
N SER A 149 -12.48 -0.94 13.08
CA SER A 149 -11.58 -1.02 11.94
C SER A 149 -12.33 -1.45 10.69
N LYS A 150 -12.04 -0.78 9.58
CA LYS A 150 -12.39 -1.21 8.23
C LYS A 150 -11.21 -1.03 7.29
N GLU A 151 -11.22 -1.73 6.16
CA GLU A 151 -10.35 -1.38 5.04
C GLU A 151 -10.61 0.06 4.59
N ARG A 152 -9.57 0.74 4.11
CA ARG A 152 -9.68 2.12 3.61
C ARG A 152 -10.73 2.26 2.51
N GLY A 153 -10.84 1.24 1.64
CA GLY A 153 -11.87 1.13 0.61
C GLY A 153 -11.52 0.07 -0.41
N THR A 154 -12.32 -0.03 -1.48
CA THR A 154 -12.02 -0.91 -2.61
C THR A 154 -11.23 -0.14 -3.66
N SER A 155 -10.03 -0.64 -3.98
CA SER A 155 -9.16 -0.07 -4.99
C SER A 155 -9.79 -0.12 -6.38
N ASN A 156 -9.70 0.98 -7.11
CA ASN A 156 -10.26 1.17 -8.45
C ASN A 156 -9.17 1.51 -9.50
N SER A 157 -7.90 1.51 -9.07
CA SER A 157 -6.73 1.78 -9.89
C SER A 157 -5.46 1.32 -9.17
N VAL A 158 -4.31 1.46 -9.84
CA VAL A 158 -2.97 1.28 -9.25
C VAL A 158 -2.06 2.43 -9.66
N LEU A 159 -1.05 2.73 -8.85
CA LEU A 159 0.02 3.65 -9.24
C LEU A 159 0.82 3.05 -10.39
N ILE A 160 1.19 3.86 -11.37
CA ILE A 160 1.93 3.39 -12.55
C ILE A 160 3.45 3.51 -12.40
N ALA A 161 3.91 4.34 -11.47
CA ALA A 161 5.31 4.65 -11.22
C ALA A 161 5.51 4.95 -9.72
N ASP A 162 6.76 4.89 -9.27
CA ASP A 162 7.14 5.33 -7.94
C ASP A 162 6.89 6.83 -7.80
N VAL A 163 6.28 7.22 -6.68
CA VAL A 163 5.99 8.62 -6.38
C VAL A 163 6.63 9.01 -5.06
N GLU A 164 7.55 9.98 -5.12
CA GLU A 164 8.10 10.62 -3.94
C GLU A 164 7.09 11.64 -3.38
N VAL A 165 6.80 11.51 -2.09
CA VAL A 165 5.88 12.39 -1.35
C VAL A 165 6.53 13.76 -1.18
N GLY A 166 5.95 14.76 -1.83
CA GLY A 166 6.33 16.16 -1.70
C GLY A 166 5.79 16.81 -0.42
N GLU A 167 6.40 17.93 -0.04
CA GLU A 167 5.98 18.73 1.13
C GLU A 167 4.62 19.40 0.96
N PHE A 168 4.27 19.76 -0.28
CA PHE A 168 3.03 20.47 -0.61
C PHE A 168 2.07 19.56 -1.37
N GLU A 169 2.24 19.48 -2.69
CA GLU A 169 1.45 18.63 -3.56
C GLU A 169 2.29 17.47 -4.06
N THR A 170 1.69 16.29 -4.06
CA THR A 170 2.28 15.08 -4.63
C THR A 170 1.42 14.61 -5.77
N SER A 171 1.82 14.96 -6.99
CA SER A 171 1.12 14.52 -8.20
C SER A 171 1.34 13.03 -8.45
N VAL A 172 0.25 12.32 -8.75
CA VAL A 172 0.20 10.89 -8.96
C VAL A 172 -0.56 10.59 -10.24
N ASP A 173 0.02 9.71 -11.06
CA ASP A 173 -0.69 9.08 -12.16
C ASP A 173 -1.15 7.68 -11.74
N VAL A 174 -2.41 7.38 -12.08
CA VAL A 174 -3.05 6.10 -11.77
C VAL A 174 -3.58 5.43 -13.02
N SER A 175 -3.66 4.10 -13.00
CA SER A 175 -4.18 3.33 -14.10
C SER A 175 -5.68 3.55 -14.34
N ALA A 176 -6.07 3.59 -15.61
CA ALA A 176 -7.46 3.40 -16.00
C ALA A 176 -7.74 1.91 -16.26
N ASP A 177 -6.85 1.26 -17.01
CA ASP A 177 -6.88 -0.17 -17.31
C ASP A 177 -5.47 -0.70 -17.64
N THR A 178 -5.36 -2.03 -17.75
CA THR A 178 -4.13 -2.72 -18.19
C THR A 178 -4.15 -3.08 -19.67
N MET A 179 -5.18 -2.70 -20.42
CA MET A 179 -5.44 -3.09 -21.80
C MET A 179 -5.34 -4.62 -22.00
N GLN A 180 -4.43 -5.07 -22.87
CA GLN A 180 -4.12 -6.47 -23.14
C GLN A 180 -3.03 -7.05 -22.21
N TYR A 181 -2.44 -6.20 -21.37
CA TYR A 181 -1.33 -6.52 -20.47
C TYR A 181 -1.85 -6.92 -19.07
N ALA A 182 -0.93 -7.18 -18.15
CA ALA A 182 -1.24 -7.47 -16.76
C ALA A 182 -0.17 -6.90 -15.82
N MET A 183 -0.53 -6.67 -14.57
CA MET A 183 0.38 -6.31 -13.48
C MET A 183 0.94 -7.57 -12.81
N TYR A 184 2.26 -7.64 -12.64
CA TYR A 184 2.92 -8.74 -11.93
C TYR A 184 2.71 -8.61 -10.42
N GLU A 185 1.86 -9.47 -9.85
CA GLU A 185 1.54 -9.42 -8.41
C GLU A 185 2.77 -9.60 -7.51
N ARG A 186 3.79 -10.32 -8.00
CA ARG A 186 5.01 -10.61 -7.24
C ARG A 186 6.02 -9.46 -7.25
N ARG A 187 5.78 -8.43 -8.06
CA ARG A 187 6.67 -7.26 -8.24
C ARG A 187 6.07 -5.98 -7.65
N VAL A 188 5.00 -6.08 -6.85
CA VAL A 188 4.29 -4.95 -6.26
C VAL A 188 3.97 -5.26 -4.80
N PRO A 189 3.58 -4.26 -3.98
CA PRO A 189 3.13 -4.52 -2.62
C PRO A 189 2.02 -5.58 -2.56
N PRO A 190 1.97 -6.42 -1.50
CA PRO A 190 1.02 -7.52 -1.43
C PRO A 190 -0.43 -7.07 -1.60
N ILE A 191 -1.14 -7.64 -2.58
CA ILE A 191 -2.54 -7.31 -2.86
C ILE A 191 -3.44 -8.14 -1.93
N PRO A 192 -4.19 -7.51 -0.99
CA PRO A 192 -5.10 -8.23 -0.09
C PRO A 192 -6.14 -9.03 -0.86
N ALA A 193 -6.54 -10.18 -0.33
CA ALA A 193 -7.52 -11.04 -1.02
C ALA A 193 -8.86 -10.33 -1.26
N GLY A 194 -9.28 -9.46 -0.33
CA GLY A 194 -10.50 -8.65 -0.43
C GLY A 194 -10.50 -7.62 -1.57
N GLN A 195 -9.33 -7.31 -2.13
CA GLN A 195 -9.14 -6.36 -3.22
C GLN A 195 -9.15 -7.03 -4.60
N LYS A 196 -9.18 -8.36 -4.66
CA LYS A 196 -9.26 -9.13 -5.89
C LYS A 196 -10.70 -9.57 -6.18
N ASP A 197 -10.99 -9.77 -7.45
CA ASP A 197 -12.24 -10.36 -7.89
C ASP A 197 -12.34 -11.84 -7.50
N THR A 198 -13.43 -12.50 -7.86
CA THR A 198 -13.66 -13.92 -7.52
C THR A 198 -12.71 -14.87 -8.22
N THR A 199 -12.13 -14.48 -9.37
CA THR A 199 -11.12 -15.27 -10.07
C THR A 199 -9.73 -15.10 -9.46
N GLY A 200 -9.49 -13.95 -8.82
CA GLY A 200 -8.19 -13.55 -8.32
C GLY A 200 -7.27 -12.98 -9.40
N ASP A 201 -7.75 -12.86 -10.64
CA ASP A 201 -6.98 -12.39 -11.80
C ASP A 201 -7.24 -10.92 -12.13
N TYR A 202 -8.17 -10.26 -11.41
CA TYR A 202 -8.50 -8.85 -11.62
C TYR A 202 -8.68 -8.11 -10.29
N LEU A 203 -8.59 -6.78 -10.31
CA LEU A 203 -9.01 -5.96 -9.18
C LEU A 203 -10.54 -5.94 -9.05
N LYS A 204 -11.01 -6.05 -7.81
CA LYS A 204 -12.44 -6.04 -7.48
C LYS A 204 -13.14 -4.74 -7.85
N GLY A 205 -12.51 -3.60 -7.58
CA GLY A 205 -13.09 -2.28 -7.86
C GLY A 205 -12.83 -1.77 -9.27
N ASN A 206 -12.03 -2.49 -10.07
CA ASN A 206 -11.82 -2.19 -11.48
C ASN A 206 -11.40 -3.46 -12.25
N PRO A 207 -12.35 -4.15 -12.92
CA PRO A 207 -12.08 -5.39 -13.63
C PRO A 207 -11.23 -5.19 -14.91
N HIS A 208 -10.88 -3.95 -15.27
CA HIS A 208 -9.98 -3.67 -16.38
C HIS A 208 -8.49 -3.66 -15.97
N VAL A 209 -8.21 -3.78 -14.66
CA VAL A 209 -6.86 -4.00 -14.15
C VAL A 209 -6.66 -5.50 -13.94
N LYS A 210 -5.92 -6.12 -14.86
CA LYS A 210 -5.57 -7.54 -14.85
C LYS A 210 -4.29 -7.78 -14.05
N LEU A 211 -4.30 -8.87 -13.29
CA LEU A 211 -3.20 -9.34 -12.48
C LEU A 211 -2.59 -10.60 -13.12
N THR A 212 -1.30 -10.82 -12.86
CA THR A 212 -0.63 -12.07 -13.23
C THR A 212 0.30 -12.53 -12.12
N LYS A 213 0.27 -13.84 -11.86
CA LYS A 213 1.14 -14.52 -10.89
C LYS A 213 2.50 -14.87 -11.49
N SER A 214 2.72 -14.53 -12.77
CA SER A 214 3.99 -14.69 -13.47
C SER A 214 5.11 -13.87 -12.81
N HIS A 215 6.35 -14.25 -13.12
CA HIS A 215 7.54 -13.68 -12.52
C HIS A 215 8.18 -12.55 -13.29
#